data_AF-A0A6B2UE46-F1
#
_entry.id   AF-A0A6B2UE46-F1
#
_cell.length_a   1.000
_cell.length_b   1.000
_cell.length_c   1.000
_cell.angle_alpha   90.00
_cell.angle_beta   90.00
_cell.angle_gamma   90.00
#
_symmetry.space_group_name_H-M   'P 1'
#
loop_
_entity.id
_entity.type
_entity.pdbx_description
1 polymer ?
#
loop_
_entity_poly.entity_id
_entity_poly.type
_entity_poly.pdbx_seq_one_letter_code
_entity_poly.pdbx_strand_id
1 'polypeptide(L)'
;GAWALPLPVLDPLFVARSARALPRYGPDFRYRHHVAVRRLPTALAGLTGAAALLAAAQFPPLRRALSARLAPGTGPSEERRARSTFSLRFLGEGGGRRVYTEVRGGDPGYDETARILGESALSLALDDLPALSGQLTPAVAMGEALTERLRRSGLVIREAARREG
;
A
#
# COMPACT_ATOMS: atom_id res chain seq x y z
N GLY A 1 -14.33 16.72 -7.87
CA GLY A 1 -13.09 16.98 -7.11
C GLY A 1 -12.99 16.04 -5.94
N ALA A 2 -11.78 15.69 -5.51
CA ALA A 2 -11.50 14.94 -4.29
C ALA A 2 -10.40 15.67 -3.51
N TRP A 3 -10.40 15.55 -2.20
CA TRP A 3 -9.45 16.19 -1.30
C TRP A 3 -8.33 15.21 -0.95
N ALA A 4 -7.08 15.59 -1.19
CA ALA A 4 -5.91 14.78 -0.88
C ALA A 4 -5.43 15.09 0.55
N LEU A 5 -5.41 14.08 1.42
CA LEU A 5 -4.85 14.16 2.76
C LEU A 5 -3.56 13.32 2.84
N PRO A 6 -2.54 13.75 3.60
CA PRO A 6 -1.38 12.91 3.86
C PRO A 6 -1.82 11.63 4.58
N LEU A 7 -1.28 10.48 4.15
CA LEU A 7 -1.51 9.18 4.77
C LEU A 7 -0.15 8.53 5.07
N PRO A 8 0.40 8.69 6.28
CA PRO A 8 1.77 8.26 6.60
C PRO A 8 1.88 6.73 6.82
N VAL A 9 1.16 5.93 6.04
CA VAL A 9 1.14 4.46 6.15
C VAL A 9 2.24 3.84 5.29
N LEU A 10 2.62 4.48 4.18
CA LEU A 10 3.72 4.03 3.32
C LEU A 10 4.97 4.84 3.64
N ASP A 11 6.08 4.15 3.95
CA ASP A 11 7.37 4.81 4.14
C ASP A 11 7.93 5.29 2.78
N PRO A 12 8.01 6.61 2.54
CA PRO A 12 8.55 7.14 1.28
C PRO A 12 10.03 6.81 1.09
N LEU A 13 10.78 6.50 2.16
CA LEU A 13 12.19 6.13 2.07
C LEU A 13 12.40 4.80 1.34
N PHE A 14 11.50 3.83 1.52
CA PHE A 14 11.55 2.55 0.78
C PHE A 14 11.33 2.74 -0.72
N VAL A 15 10.42 3.65 -1.09
CA VAL A 15 10.16 3.99 -2.50
C VAL A 15 11.36 4.73 -3.09
N ALA A 16 11.89 5.72 -2.37
CA ALA A 16 13.08 6.45 -2.80
C ALA A 16 14.31 5.54 -2.93
N ARG A 17 14.49 4.57 -2.02
CA ARG A 17 15.57 3.56 -2.10
C ARG A 17 15.44 2.73 -3.38
N SER A 18 14.24 2.25 -3.69
CA SER A 18 13.98 1.48 -4.91
C SER A 18 14.25 2.32 -6.16
N ALA A 19 13.83 3.59 -6.17
CA ALA A 19 14.04 4.49 -7.30
C ALA A 19 15.53 4.79 -7.55
N ARG A 20 16.32 5.00 -6.48
CA ARG A 20 17.78 5.21 -6.61
C ARG A 20 18.52 3.97 -7.12
N ALA A 21 18.03 2.77 -6.80
CA ALA A 21 18.65 1.51 -7.20
C ALA A 21 18.29 1.09 -8.64
N LEU A 22 17.22 1.64 -9.22
CA LEU A 22 16.69 1.22 -10.51
C LEU A 22 16.79 2.36 -11.54
N PRO A 23 17.72 2.28 -12.52
CA PRO A 23 18.02 3.37 -13.46
C PRO A 23 16.81 3.92 -14.22
N ARG A 24 15.79 3.08 -14.45
CA ARG A 24 14.55 3.42 -15.16
C ARG A 24 13.75 4.58 -14.54
N TYR A 25 13.92 4.88 -13.26
CA TYR A 25 13.20 5.98 -12.60
C TYR A 25 13.84 7.35 -12.83
N GLY A 26 15.12 7.38 -13.20
CA GLY A 26 15.87 8.61 -13.42
C GLY A 26 16.21 9.39 -12.13
N PRO A 27 17.12 10.38 -12.22
CA PRO A 27 17.58 11.17 -11.07
C PRO A 27 16.51 12.10 -10.49
N ASP A 28 15.54 12.51 -11.31
CA ASP A 28 14.48 13.45 -10.92
C ASP A 28 13.21 12.75 -10.39
N PHE A 29 13.30 11.47 -10.02
CA PHE A 29 12.15 10.72 -9.52
C PHE A 29 11.55 11.38 -8.27
N ARG A 30 10.23 11.60 -8.30
CA ARG A 30 9.46 12.17 -7.20
C ARG A 30 8.32 11.23 -6.83
N TYR A 31 8.16 10.97 -5.54
CA TYR A 31 7.06 10.16 -5.01
C TYR A 31 6.23 10.95 -4.01
N ARG A 32 4.91 10.81 -4.12
CA ARG A 32 3.93 11.31 -3.16
C ARG A 32 2.78 10.32 -3.06
N HIS A 33 2.24 10.12 -1.86
CA HIS A 33 1.02 9.36 -1.63
C HIS A 33 0.04 10.20 -0.82
N HIS A 34 -1.24 9.94 -1.02
CA HIS A 34 -2.32 10.63 -0.35
C HIS A 34 -3.54 9.72 -0.25
N VAL A 35 -4.39 9.99 0.73
CA VAL A 35 -5.76 9.49 0.74
C VAL A 35 -6.65 10.51 0.05
N ALA A 36 -7.46 10.05 -0.90
CA ALA A 36 -8.45 10.87 -1.56
C ALA A 36 -9.80 10.74 -0.85
N VAL A 37 -10.32 11.84 -0.31
CA VAL A 37 -11.65 11.91 0.30
C VAL A 37 -12.58 12.70 -0.61
N ARG A 38 -13.75 12.15 -0.95
CA ARG A 38 -14.69 12.79 -1.90
C ARG A 38 -15.33 14.08 -1.38
N ARG A 39 -15.51 14.22 -0.07
CA ARG A 39 -16.26 15.33 0.56
C ARG A 39 -15.43 15.98 1.67
N LEU A 40 -15.29 17.30 1.62
CA LEU A 40 -14.55 18.07 2.63
C LEU A 40 -15.10 17.87 4.05
N PRO A 41 -16.43 17.86 4.30
CA PRO A 41 -16.95 17.60 5.64
C PRO A 41 -16.53 16.23 6.19
N THR A 42 -16.49 15.20 5.33
CA THR A 42 -16.03 13.86 5.72
C THR A 42 -14.54 13.84 6.06
N ALA A 43 -13.72 14.59 5.31
CA ALA A 43 -12.31 14.75 5.59
C ALA A 43 -12.07 15.43 6.95
N LEU A 44 -12.79 16.53 7.21
CA LEU A 44 -12.71 17.28 8.47
C LEU A 44 -13.17 16.42 9.66
N ALA A 45 -14.29 15.72 9.52
CA ALA A 45 -14.80 14.81 10.56
C ALA A 45 -13.83 13.65 10.86
N GLY A 46 -13.18 13.10 9.82
CA GLY A 46 -12.15 12.07 10.00
C GLY A 46 -10.94 12.58 10.76
N LEU A 47 -10.45 13.78 10.42
CA LEU A 47 -9.33 14.42 11.10
C LEU A 47 -9.64 14.74 12.56
N THR A 48 -10.80 15.36 12.84
CA THR A 48 -11.21 15.67 14.22
C THR A 48 -11.44 14.41 15.04
N GLY A 49 -12.03 13.37 14.45
CA GLY A 49 -12.21 12.08 15.10
C GLY A 49 -10.87 11.42 15.47
N ALA A 50 -9.90 11.41 14.54
CA ALA A 50 -8.56 10.88 14.82
C ALA A 50 -7.85 11.68 15.92
N ALA A 51 -7.90 13.02 15.87
CA ALA A 51 -7.31 13.88 16.89
C ALA A 51 -7.94 13.65 18.28
N ALA A 52 -9.26 13.51 18.35
CA ALA A 52 -9.97 13.19 19.58
C ALA A 52 -9.56 11.83 20.15
N LEU A 53 -9.43 10.80 19.29
CA LEU A 53 -8.95 9.48 19.71
C LEU A 53 -7.52 9.53 20.24
N LEU A 54 -6.63 10.27 19.57
CA LEU A 54 -5.23 10.46 20.01
C LEU A 54 -5.15 11.18 21.36
N ALA A 55 -5.96 12.22 21.55
CA ALA A 55 -6.07 12.93 22.82
C ALA A 55 -6.62 12.02 23.93
N ALA A 56 -7.70 11.28 23.65
CA ALA A 56 -8.27 10.32 24.59
C ALA A 56 -7.27 9.22 24.99
N ALA A 57 -6.44 8.75 24.05
CA ALA A 57 -5.40 7.75 24.30
C ALA A 57 -4.29 8.23 25.25
N GLN A 58 -4.15 9.55 25.47
CA GLN A 58 -3.22 10.09 26.48
C GLN A 58 -3.71 9.86 27.92
N PHE A 59 -5.00 9.63 28.11
CA PHE A 59 -5.59 9.41 29.42
C PHE A 59 -5.65 7.90 29.74
N PRO A 60 -5.00 7.41 30.81
CA PRO A 60 -4.93 5.98 31.12
C PRO A 60 -6.27 5.21 31.15
N PRO A 61 -7.38 5.72 31.74
CA PRO A 61 -8.63 4.97 31.76
C PRO A 61 -9.27 4.86 30.37
N LEU A 62 -9.23 5.95 29.59
CA LEU A 62 -9.74 6.00 28.21
C LEU A 62 -8.92 5.10 27.29
N ARG A 63 -7.59 5.16 27.39
CA ARG A 63 -6.68 4.25 26.68
C ARG A 63 -7.01 2.78 26.95
N ARG A 64 -7.19 2.39 28.22
CA ARG A 64 -7.55 1.01 28.59
C ARG A 64 -8.89 0.59 27.98
N ALA A 65 -9.91 1.46 28.02
CA ALA A 65 -11.21 1.19 27.42
C ALA A 65 -11.12 1.04 25.89
N LEU A 66 -10.33 1.89 25.22
CA LEU A 66 -10.07 1.81 23.78
C LEU A 66 -9.34 0.50 23.41
N SER A 67 -8.29 0.15 24.15
CA SER A 67 -7.51 -1.06 23.92
C SER A 67 -8.29 -2.35 24.24
N ALA A 68 -9.16 -2.34 25.26
CA ALA A 68 -9.97 -3.51 25.62
C ALA A 68 -10.98 -3.90 24.53
N ARG A 69 -11.45 -2.94 23.72
CA ARG A 69 -12.31 -3.21 22.55
C ARG A 69 -11.55 -3.79 21.36
N LEU A 70 -10.23 -3.67 21.36
CA LEU A 70 -9.31 -4.10 20.30
C LEU A 70 -8.24 -5.01 20.92
N ALA A 71 -8.67 -6.01 21.68
CA ALA A 71 -7.76 -6.94 22.33
C ALA A 71 -6.83 -7.58 21.27
N PRO A 72 -5.50 -7.50 21.43
CA PRO A 72 -4.56 -8.14 20.53
C PRO A 72 -4.77 -9.66 20.51
N GLY A 73 -4.58 -10.29 19.35
CA GLY A 73 -4.37 -11.74 19.25
C GLY A 73 -5.48 -12.56 18.57
N THR A 74 -6.73 -12.09 18.49
CA THR A 74 -7.80 -12.88 17.84
C THR A 74 -7.98 -12.58 16.35
N GLY A 75 -7.50 -11.42 15.89
CA GLY A 75 -7.72 -10.95 14.52
C GLY A 75 -9.22 -10.76 14.17
N PRO A 76 -9.53 -10.33 12.94
CA PRO A 76 -10.89 -10.28 12.42
C PRO A 76 -11.41 -11.69 12.12
N SER A 77 -12.72 -11.91 12.30
CA SER A 77 -13.38 -13.15 11.88
C SER A 77 -13.22 -13.39 10.38
N GLU A 78 -13.32 -14.66 9.96
CA GLU A 78 -13.29 -15.05 8.54
C GLU A 78 -14.31 -14.28 7.71
N GLU A 79 -15.54 -14.17 8.18
CA GLU A 79 -16.60 -13.41 7.52
C GLU A 79 -16.24 -11.92 7.35
N ARG A 80 -15.55 -11.33 8.34
CA ARG A 80 -15.10 -9.95 8.25
C ARG A 80 -14.01 -9.81 7.19
N ARG A 81 -13.03 -10.73 7.16
CA ARG A 81 -11.98 -10.74 6.12
C ARG A 81 -12.56 -10.93 4.72
N ALA A 82 -13.49 -11.86 4.55
CA ALA A 82 -14.15 -12.15 3.28
C ALA A 82 -14.92 -10.94 2.70
N ARG A 83 -15.39 -10.02 3.56
CA ARG A 83 -16.07 -8.78 3.14
C ARG A 83 -15.13 -7.58 3.03
N SER A 84 -13.89 -7.68 3.49
CA SER A 84 -12.89 -6.63 3.39
C SER A 84 -12.30 -6.56 1.98
N THR A 85 -12.03 -5.36 1.51
CA THR A 85 -11.34 -5.13 0.24
C THR A 85 -10.41 -3.94 0.36
N PHE A 86 -9.43 -3.84 -0.54
CA PHE A 86 -8.61 -2.64 -0.71
C PHE A 86 -8.49 -2.23 -2.17
N SER A 87 -8.25 -0.94 -2.40
CA SER A 87 -7.92 -0.40 -3.72
C SER A 87 -6.90 0.72 -3.59
N LEU A 88 -5.81 0.61 -4.36
CA LEU A 88 -4.79 1.63 -4.53
C LEU A 88 -4.76 2.08 -5.99
N ARG A 89 -4.49 3.36 -6.20
CA ARG A 89 -4.30 3.93 -7.53
C ARG A 89 -2.94 4.62 -7.60
N PHE A 90 -2.13 4.19 -8.55
CA PHE A 90 -0.84 4.79 -8.86
C PHE A 90 -0.97 5.66 -10.10
N LEU A 91 -0.43 6.86 -10.00
CA LEU A 91 -0.29 7.78 -11.12
C LEU A 91 1.20 7.90 -11.45
N GLY A 92 1.60 7.35 -12.59
CA GLY A 92 2.94 7.48 -13.14
C GLY A 92 2.99 8.54 -14.22
N GLU A 93 4.00 9.41 -14.17
CA GLU A 93 4.29 10.42 -15.20
C GLU A 93 5.75 10.31 -15.60
N GLY A 94 6.02 10.23 -16.89
CA GLY A 94 7.39 10.15 -17.41
C GLY A 94 7.42 9.99 -18.93
N GLY A 95 8.43 10.59 -19.58
CA GLY A 95 8.62 10.51 -21.04
C GLY A 95 7.38 10.93 -21.84
N GLY A 96 6.74 12.05 -21.45
CA GLY A 96 5.55 12.59 -22.11
C GLY A 96 4.26 11.78 -21.90
N ARG A 97 4.28 10.73 -21.06
CA ARG A 97 3.13 9.84 -20.86
C ARG A 97 2.65 9.87 -19.42
N ARG A 98 1.33 9.68 -19.26
CA ARG A 98 0.67 9.55 -17.96
C ARG A 98 -0.10 8.23 -17.90
N VAL A 99 0.23 7.40 -16.92
CA VAL A 99 -0.36 6.06 -16.73
C VAL A 99 -1.02 5.97 -15.37
N TYR A 100 -2.24 5.46 -15.36
CA TYR A 100 -3.00 5.16 -14.15
C TYR A 100 -3.03 3.66 -13.96
N THR A 101 -2.47 3.18 -12.86
CA THR A 101 -2.49 1.76 -12.49
C THR A 101 -3.35 1.56 -11.26
N GLU A 102 -4.22 0.55 -11.29
CA GLU A 102 -5.04 0.16 -10.15
C GLU A 102 -4.55 -1.18 -9.59
N VAL A 103 -4.38 -1.21 -8.27
CA VAL A 103 -4.11 -2.43 -7.51
C VAL A 103 -5.28 -2.68 -6.57
N ARG A 104 -5.88 -3.86 -6.63
CA ARG A 104 -7.04 -4.26 -5.81
C ARG A 104 -6.92 -5.69 -5.32
N GLY A 105 -7.48 -5.94 -4.13
CA GLY A 105 -7.58 -7.26 -3.52
C GLY A 105 -8.62 -7.29 -2.40
N GLY A 106 -8.70 -8.41 -1.71
CA GLY A 106 -9.52 -8.67 -0.52
C GLY A 106 -8.97 -8.02 0.74
N ASP A 107 -8.94 -8.75 1.85
CA ASP A 107 -8.53 -8.20 3.14
C ASP A 107 -7.05 -7.75 3.13
N PRO A 108 -6.75 -6.45 3.29
CA PRO A 108 -5.39 -5.95 3.19
C PRO A 108 -4.52 -6.33 4.40
N GLY A 109 -5.12 -6.66 5.54
CA GLY A 109 -4.41 -6.87 6.80
C GLY A 109 -3.97 -8.32 7.03
N TYR A 110 -4.64 -9.28 6.39
CA TYR A 110 -4.45 -10.70 6.62
C TYR A 110 -4.26 -11.43 5.29
N ASP A 111 -5.34 -11.65 4.55
CA ASP A 111 -5.34 -12.58 3.41
C ASP A 111 -4.41 -12.08 2.29
N GLU A 112 -4.51 -10.80 1.92
CA GLU A 112 -3.67 -10.23 0.86
C GLU A 112 -2.23 -10.04 1.31
N THR A 113 -1.99 -9.71 2.58
CA THR A 113 -0.63 -9.62 3.13
C THR A 113 0.03 -11.00 3.13
N ALA A 114 -0.68 -12.06 3.55
CA ALA A 114 -0.20 -13.43 3.52
C ALA A 114 0.10 -13.90 2.10
N ARG A 115 -0.78 -13.59 1.14
CA ARG A 115 -0.54 -13.83 -0.30
C ARG A 115 0.72 -13.13 -0.77
N ILE A 116 0.87 -11.82 -0.52
CA ILE A 116 2.04 -11.05 -0.97
C ILE A 116 3.33 -11.62 -0.39
N LEU A 117 3.33 -11.99 0.89
CA LEU A 117 4.49 -12.60 1.54
C LEU A 117 4.82 -13.98 0.96
N GLY A 118 3.81 -14.84 0.78
CA GLY A 118 3.97 -16.17 0.20
C GLY A 118 4.50 -16.12 -1.24
N GLU A 119 3.91 -15.28 -2.08
CA GLU A 119 4.36 -15.08 -3.46
C GLU A 119 5.76 -14.45 -3.53
N SER A 120 6.13 -13.60 -2.57
CA SER A 120 7.50 -13.08 -2.46
C SER A 120 8.50 -14.19 -2.14
N ALA A 121 8.18 -15.07 -1.17
CA ALA A 121 9.05 -16.19 -0.83
C ALA A 121 9.22 -17.17 -2.00
N LEU A 122 8.12 -17.48 -2.68
CA LEU A 122 8.15 -18.34 -3.87
C LEU A 122 8.90 -17.68 -5.04
N SER A 123 8.80 -16.36 -5.21
CA SER A 123 9.55 -15.65 -6.25
C SER A 123 11.06 -15.74 -6.00
N LEU A 124 11.50 -15.47 -4.77
CA LEU A 124 12.91 -15.57 -4.37
C LEU A 124 13.48 -16.99 -4.53
N ALA A 125 12.66 -18.03 -4.35
CA ALA A 125 13.12 -19.40 -4.40
C ALA A 125 13.08 -20.03 -5.81
N LEU A 126 12.17 -19.59 -6.68
CA LEU A 126 11.80 -20.35 -7.89
C LEU A 126 11.91 -19.55 -9.19
N ASP A 127 11.97 -18.22 -9.14
CA ASP A 127 12.01 -17.40 -10.36
C ASP A 127 13.46 -17.06 -10.75
N ASP A 128 13.68 -16.76 -12.03
CA ASP A 128 14.96 -16.22 -12.51
C ASP A 128 15.07 -14.74 -12.12
N LEU A 129 15.95 -14.44 -11.17
CA LEU A 129 16.11 -13.13 -10.56
C LEU A 129 17.54 -12.62 -10.71
N PRO A 130 17.76 -11.29 -10.70
CA PRO A 130 19.10 -10.73 -10.69
C PRO A 130 19.96 -11.31 -9.56
N ALA A 131 21.22 -11.63 -9.85
CA ALA A 131 22.20 -12.13 -8.88
C ALA A 131 22.65 -11.02 -7.91
N LEU A 132 21.73 -10.57 -7.06
CA LEU A 132 21.90 -9.51 -6.06
C LEU A 132 21.74 -10.10 -4.66
N SER A 133 22.49 -9.56 -3.70
CA SER A 133 22.44 -10.01 -2.30
C SER A 133 22.38 -8.84 -1.33
N GLY A 134 21.95 -9.11 -0.10
CA GLY A 134 21.86 -8.13 0.99
C GLY A 134 20.43 -7.67 1.25
N GLN A 135 20.28 -6.48 1.82
CA GLN A 135 18.97 -5.91 2.14
C GLN A 135 18.41 -5.22 0.89
N LEU A 136 17.62 -5.94 0.11
CA LEU A 136 17.03 -5.43 -1.13
C LEU A 136 15.56 -5.06 -0.92
N THR A 137 15.05 -4.13 -1.72
CA THR A 137 13.60 -3.89 -1.78
C THR A 137 12.95 -4.90 -2.74
N PRO A 138 11.65 -5.24 -2.58
CA PRO A 138 10.97 -6.15 -3.50
C PRO A 138 11.06 -5.73 -4.97
N ALA A 139 11.01 -4.41 -5.22
CA ALA A 139 11.14 -3.87 -6.58
C ALA A 139 12.51 -4.12 -7.22
N VAL A 140 13.57 -4.19 -6.40
CA VAL A 140 14.96 -4.45 -6.84
C VAL A 140 15.23 -5.95 -6.95
N ALA A 141 14.79 -6.73 -5.97
CA ALA A 141 15.06 -8.17 -5.90
C ALA A 141 14.20 -8.98 -6.89
N MET A 142 12.90 -8.69 -6.97
CA MET A 142 11.94 -9.53 -7.69
C MET A 142 11.24 -8.81 -8.85
N GLY A 143 10.99 -7.50 -8.72
CA GLY A 143 10.49 -6.68 -9.83
C GLY A 143 9.23 -7.22 -10.52
N GLU A 144 9.32 -7.46 -11.84
CA GLU A 144 8.20 -7.95 -12.64
C GLU A 144 7.85 -9.42 -12.31
N ALA A 145 8.82 -10.26 -11.91
CA ALA A 145 8.57 -11.65 -11.54
C ALA A 145 7.55 -11.75 -10.38
N LEU A 146 7.75 -10.95 -9.32
CA LEU A 146 6.77 -10.86 -8.24
C LEU A 146 5.43 -10.27 -8.72
N THR A 147 5.47 -9.24 -9.57
CA THR A 147 4.24 -8.62 -10.10
C THR A 147 3.38 -9.65 -10.84
N GLU A 148 4.01 -10.49 -11.66
CA GLU A 148 3.32 -11.52 -12.42
C GLU A 148 2.81 -12.66 -11.54
N ARG A 149 3.59 -13.07 -10.53
CA ARG A 149 3.12 -13.99 -9.48
C ARG A 149 1.87 -13.49 -8.78
N LEU A 150 1.87 -12.22 -8.35
CA LEU A 150 0.74 -11.61 -7.68
C LEU A 150 -0.50 -11.61 -8.57
N ARG A 151 -0.36 -11.26 -9.86
CA ARG A 151 -1.47 -11.36 -10.84
C ARG A 151 -2.02 -12.78 -10.92
N ARG A 152 -1.16 -13.78 -11.09
CA ARG A 152 -1.56 -15.19 -11.16
C ARG A 152 -2.23 -15.71 -9.89
N SER A 153 -1.81 -15.20 -8.72
CA SER A 153 -2.40 -15.55 -7.42
C SER A 153 -3.75 -14.86 -7.13
N GLY A 154 -4.22 -14.00 -8.04
CA GLY A 154 -5.54 -13.36 -7.99
C GLY A 154 -5.52 -11.89 -7.55
N LEU A 155 -4.36 -11.27 -7.35
CA LEU A 155 -4.28 -9.84 -7.08
C LEU A 155 -4.51 -9.04 -8.38
N VAL A 156 -5.45 -8.11 -8.36
CA VAL A 156 -5.73 -7.28 -9.54
C VAL A 156 -4.66 -6.21 -9.63
N ILE A 157 -3.80 -6.28 -10.66
CA ILE A 157 -2.82 -5.25 -11.01
C ILE A 157 -3.02 -4.92 -12.49
N ARG A 158 -3.62 -3.77 -12.79
CA ARG A 158 -3.97 -3.40 -14.18
C ARG A 158 -3.76 -1.93 -14.47
N GLU A 159 -3.44 -1.63 -15.72
CA GLU A 159 -3.57 -0.28 -16.25
C GLU A 159 -5.06 0.08 -16.32
N ALA A 160 -5.46 1.12 -15.59
CA ALA A 160 -6.83 1.60 -15.55
C ALA A 160 -7.10 2.68 -16.61
N ALA A 161 -6.07 3.45 -16.98
CA ALA A 161 -6.11 4.42 -18.07
C ALA A 161 -4.68 4.84 -18.47
N ARG A 162 -4.52 5.29 -19.70
CA ARG A 162 -3.31 5.94 -20.20
C ARG A 162 -3.70 7.19 -20.98
N ARG A 163 -2.88 8.24 -20.83
CA ARG A 163 -2.99 9.47 -21.61
C ARG A 163 -1.63 9.77 -22.22
N GLU A 164 -1.64 10.04 -23.51
CA GLU A 164 -0.51 10.62 -24.24
C GLU A 164 -0.55 12.14 -24.05
N GLY A 165 0.60 12.73 -23.77
CA GLY A 165 0.78 14.16 -23.58
C GLY A 165 1.17 14.87 -24.85
#